data_AF-A0A915YQG2-F1
#
_entry.id   AF-A0A915YQG2-F1
#
_cell.length_a   1.000
_cell.length_b   1.000
_cell.length_c   1.000
_cell.angle_alpha   90.00
_cell.angle_beta   90.00
_cell.angle_gamma   90.00
#
_symmetry.space_group_name_H-M   'P 1'
#
loop_
_entity.id
_entity.type
_entity.pdbx_description
1 polymer ?
#
loop_
_entity_poly.entity_id
_entity_poly.type
_entity_poly.pdbx_seq_one_letter_code
_entity_poly.pdbx_strand_id
1 'polypeptide(L)'
;MAKHSFNFYRNNYVTYFANEETNYRGNGVGLIIKKNYARHIVNYNSFKGRIIYVNFIFSGNKKMRIINYYGKSGRVTLDNFNQEVKIYFDKIKELVRESKAQNAEIILLGDFNLHYEKYLDDKNNNRKMKKEHKLFEWIEDEQNFYDPFYIMFDNLSQHSLNTFYPFNTNQNSSRIDYIWVTENLFSEIQECKIVNTTTINTDHRMLVYSIWSEDLIGNIANIKWKEGFKEVYKYDKMDGEQWELFQNDLNKYISNSEILKFNFNDKNNINHIWDKIKKGLVQASKNCIPIEKIKLTKSRVNPMKISNAYKVMKFLINFRRSIKDSRKRNHVIRNWITYRKKLLEIGREKSDYCWNKIPKDDKSVKEIFEEIKNLYQIYLILYNHDLLQFKEEKIKLAIDQRCEDLLENQKRSTNQPKILSEYWAKFYFPQDEINDKIYKDLMVEPTNDELNEALNKLSNNKASGPTGISNEMLKHTSPEFKEIIRKLIILIFNNQEIPLEWKYANVYPIPKPKPWGCQLVNTRPITLLETARKLMQEHFGYRVKAKKKINLYENIEVEVKQNITSMAYMDDTNMLAGNKEELEKILKTADDFYTLNDINK
;
A
#
# COMPACT_ATOMS: atom_id res chain seq x y z
N MET A 1 -2.14 -25.80 -0.31
CA MET A 1 -3.07 -24.65 -0.40
C MET A 1 -2.56 -23.52 -1.30
N ALA A 2 -1.35 -22.95 -1.09
CA ALA A 2 -0.86 -21.79 -1.87
C ALA A 2 -0.88 -21.95 -3.41
N LYS A 3 -0.52 -23.13 -3.95
CA LYS A 3 -0.55 -23.42 -5.40
C LYS A 3 -1.95 -23.35 -6.01
N HIS A 4 -3.01 -23.68 -5.25
CA HIS A 4 -4.39 -23.69 -5.73
C HIS A 4 -5.09 -22.33 -5.56
N SER A 5 -4.77 -21.58 -4.49
CA SER A 5 -5.31 -20.24 -4.24
C SER A 5 -4.83 -19.17 -5.24
N PHE A 6 -3.68 -19.37 -5.89
CA PHE A 6 -3.11 -18.39 -6.83
C PHE A 6 -3.66 -18.48 -8.27
N ASN A 7 -4.56 -19.43 -8.57
CA ASN A 7 -5.11 -19.61 -9.92
C ASN A 7 -6.02 -18.47 -10.41
N PHE A 8 -6.47 -17.57 -9.53
CA PHE A 8 -7.39 -16.47 -9.87
C PHE A 8 -6.74 -15.24 -10.53
N TYR A 9 -5.40 -15.05 -10.44
CA TYR A 9 -4.70 -13.82 -10.89
C TYR A 9 -3.57 -14.05 -11.92
N ARG A 10 -3.71 -15.06 -12.78
CA ARG A 10 -2.65 -15.54 -13.72
C ARG A 10 -2.17 -14.55 -14.79
N ASN A 11 -2.84 -13.43 -15.02
CA ASN A 11 -2.51 -12.64 -16.21
C ASN A 11 -1.11 -11.98 -16.16
N ASN A 12 -0.53 -11.74 -14.99
CA ASN A 12 0.72 -10.95 -14.86
C ASN A 12 1.90 -11.61 -14.12
N TYR A 13 1.75 -12.82 -13.57
CA TYR A 13 2.77 -13.48 -12.75
C TYR A 13 3.07 -14.91 -13.22
N VAL A 14 4.26 -15.39 -12.90
CA VAL A 14 4.75 -16.76 -13.08
C VAL A 14 5.15 -17.29 -11.71
N THR A 15 4.76 -18.52 -11.39
CA THR A 15 4.96 -19.10 -10.06
C THR A 15 5.85 -20.34 -10.14
N TYR A 16 6.83 -20.43 -9.25
CA TYR A 16 7.74 -21.56 -9.10
C TYR A 16 7.58 -22.10 -7.68
N PHE A 17 7.26 -23.39 -7.52
CA PHE A 17 7.05 -24.01 -6.22
C PHE A 17 7.84 -25.31 -6.13
N ALA A 18 8.36 -25.62 -4.94
CA ALA A 18 9.03 -26.88 -4.63
C ALA A 18 8.52 -27.43 -3.30
N ASN A 19 8.38 -28.75 -3.23
CA ASN A 19 8.01 -29.48 -2.00
C ASN A 19 8.73 -30.83 -1.97
N GLU A 20 8.81 -31.48 -0.81
CA GLU A 20 9.27 -32.87 -0.73
C GLU A 20 8.17 -33.83 -1.21
N GLU A 21 8.56 -34.88 -1.94
CA GLU A 21 7.63 -35.81 -2.59
C GLU A 21 6.86 -36.69 -1.60
N THR A 22 7.41 -36.91 -0.41
CA THR A 22 6.92 -37.91 0.56
C THR A 22 6.21 -37.30 1.77
N ASN A 23 6.31 -35.99 2.02
CA ASN A 23 5.69 -35.36 3.19
C ASN A 23 5.19 -33.93 2.89
N TYR A 24 3.89 -33.80 2.58
CA TYR A 24 3.29 -32.55 2.09
C TYR A 24 2.98 -31.52 3.18
N ARG A 25 2.98 -31.90 4.47
CA ARG A 25 2.67 -31.02 5.61
C ARG A 25 3.97 -30.56 6.28
N GLY A 26 4.12 -29.25 6.47
CA GLY A 26 5.28 -28.65 7.15
C GLY A 26 6.52 -28.40 6.28
N ASN A 27 6.41 -28.62 4.97
CA ASN A 27 7.46 -28.37 3.97
C ASN A 27 6.89 -27.62 2.75
N GLY A 28 7.75 -26.91 2.03
CA GLY A 28 7.42 -26.27 0.77
C GLY A 28 7.85 -24.81 0.68
N VAL A 29 8.41 -24.45 -0.47
CA VAL A 29 8.86 -23.08 -0.77
C VAL A 29 8.37 -22.64 -2.14
N GLY A 30 8.19 -21.34 -2.33
CA GLY A 30 7.73 -20.79 -3.60
C GLY A 30 8.32 -19.43 -3.91
N LEU A 31 8.33 -19.10 -5.20
CA LEU A 31 8.66 -17.80 -5.75
C LEU A 31 7.58 -17.37 -6.74
N ILE A 32 7.09 -16.15 -6.57
CA ILE A 32 6.09 -15.54 -7.44
C ILE A 32 6.75 -14.37 -8.13
N ILE A 33 6.93 -14.47 -9.45
CA ILE A 33 7.74 -13.55 -10.23
C ILE A 33 6.88 -12.95 -11.33
N LYS A 34 6.88 -11.63 -11.43
CA LYS A 34 6.10 -10.91 -12.44
C LYS A 34 6.63 -11.23 -13.85
N LYS A 35 5.74 -11.41 -14.83
CA LYS A 35 6.08 -11.89 -16.20
C LYS A 35 7.19 -11.10 -16.89
N ASN A 36 7.27 -9.78 -16.64
CA ASN A 36 8.30 -8.94 -17.24
C ASN A 36 9.72 -9.27 -16.72
N TYR A 37 9.86 -9.76 -15.49
CA TYR A 37 11.12 -10.26 -14.96
C TYR A 37 11.31 -11.74 -15.27
N ALA A 38 10.23 -12.53 -15.24
CA ALA A 38 10.29 -13.98 -15.46
C ALA A 38 10.92 -14.36 -16.82
N ARG A 39 10.76 -13.53 -17.86
CA ARG A 39 11.41 -13.77 -19.16
C ARG A 39 12.94 -13.73 -19.14
N HIS A 40 13.52 -13.13 -18.10
CA HIS A 40 14.97 -13.04 -17.91
C HIS A 40 15.51 -14.22 -17.10
N ILE A 41 14.64 -15.14 -16.66
CA ILE A 41 15.05 -16.34 -15.94
C ILE A 41 15.67 -17.32 -16.94
N VAL A 42 16.90 -17.71 -16.68
CA VAL A 42 17.63 -18.72 -17.48
C VAL A 42 17.37 -20.11 -16.95
N ASN A 43 17.34 -20.26 -15.62
CA ASN A 43 16.96 -21.51 -14.98
C ASN A 43 16.43 -21.25 -13.56
N TYR A 44 15.78 -22.27 -13.01
CA TYR A 44 15.39 -22.34 -11.61
C TYR A 44 15.55 -23.78 -11.15
N ASN A 45 15.81 -23.97 -9.86
CA ASN A 45 15.95 -25.30 -9.26
C ASN A 45 15.54 -25.24 -7.80
N SER A 46 15.40 -26.41 -7.20
CA SER A 46 15.08 -26.54 -5.78
C SER A 46 15.90 -27.64 -5.13
N PHE A 47 15.96 -27.62 -3.80
CA PHE A 47 16.67 -28.62 -3.02
C PHE A 47 15.82 -29.01 -1.81
N LYS A 48 15.40 -30.28 -1.79
CA LYS A 48 14.68 -30.95 -0.69
C LYS A 48 13.52 -30.11 -0.10
N GLY A 49 12.72 -29.49 -0.96
CA GLY A 49 11.53 -28.71 -0.57
C GLY A 49 11.76 -27.50 0.35
N ARG A 50 13.01 -27.14 0.66
CA ARG A 50 13.38 -26.06 1.61
C ARG A 50 14.24 -24.96 1.00
N ILE A 51 14.85 -25.20 -0.15
CA ILE A 51 15.52 -24.16 -0.93
C ILE A 51 14.91 -24.14 -2.32
N ILE A 52 14.58 -22.96 -2.81
CA ILE A 52 14.27 -22.71 -4.23
C ILE A 52 15.06 -21.50 -4.68
N TYR A 53 15.65 -21.57 -5.87
CA TYR A 53 16.41 -20.47 -6.42
C TYR A 53 16.15 -20.29 -7.91
N VAL A 54 16.29 -19.04 -8.36
CA VAL A 54 16.11 -18.61 -9.74
C VAL A 54 17.32 -17.81 -10.18
N ASN A 55 17.76 -18.01 -11.42
CA ASN A 55 18.86 -17.29 -12.04
C ASN A 55 18.35 -16.37 -13.14
N PHE A 56 18.63 -15.09 -13.01
CA PHE A 56 18.33 -14.07 -14.00
C PHE A 56 19.58 -13.66 -14.77
N ILE A 57 19.42 -13.44 -16.07
CA ILE A 57 20.38 -12.71 -16.90
C ILE A 57 19.64 -11.55 -17.57
N PHE A 58 20.06 -10.34 -17.23
CA PHE A 58 19.52 -9.10 -17.78
C PHE A 58 20.41 -8.50 -18.87
N SER A 59 19.96 -7.40 -19.47
CA SER A 59 20.71 -6.69 -20.50
C SER A 59 22.08 -6.23 -19.99
N GLY A 60 23.08 -6.24 -20.88
CA GLY A 60 24.46 -5.96 -20.50
C GLY A 60 25.13 -7.08 -19.68
N ASN A 61 24.63 -8.33 -19.79
CA ASN A 61 25.17 -9.51 -19.09
C ASN A 61 25.19 -9.35 -17.55
N LYS A 62 24.24 -8.59 -17.01
CA LYS A 62 24.07 -8.42 -15.56
C LYS A 62 23.32 -9.61 -15.00
N LYS A 63 23.92 -10.34 -14.07
CA LYS A 63 23.38 -11.59 -13.54
C LYS A 63 22.89 -11.40 -12.12
N MET A 64 21.80 -12.07 -11.77
CA MET A 64 21.25 -12.05 -10.41
C MET A 64 20.72 -13.42 -10.03
N ARG A 65 20.98 -13.87 -8.80
CA ARG A 65 20.38 -15.06 -8.21
C ARG A 65 19.53 -14.69 -7.01
N ILE A 66 18.29 -15.16 -6.99
CA ILE A 66 17.44 -15.11 -5.80
C ILE A 66 17.39 -16.52 -5.22
N ILE A 67 17.70 -16.65 -3.93
CA ILE A 67 17.70 -17.90 -3.16
C ILE A 67 16.68 -17.71 -2.04
N ASN A 68 15.61 -18.50 -2.04
CA ASN A 68 14.65 -18.56 -0.94
C ASN A 68 14.92 -19.81 -0.10
N TYR A 69 15.13 -19.63 1.21
CA TYR A 69 15.44 -20.68 2.17
C TYR A 69 14.37 -20.74 3.26
N TYR A 70 13.87 -21.94 3.53
CA TYR A 70 12.98 -22.25 4.64
C TYR A 70 13.67 -23.21 5.63
N GLY A 71 14.24 -22.62 6.68
CA GLY A 71 14.95 -23.32 7.74
C GLY A 71 14.05 -24.23 8.55
N LYS A 72 14.64 -25.28 9.14
CA LYS A 72 13.92 -26.24 9.97
C LYS A 72 13.64 -25.62 11.34
N SER A 73 12.39 -25.66 11.78
CA SER A 73 11.99 -25.25 13.13
C SER A 73 12.20 -26.38 14.14
N GLY A 74 12.39 -26.02 15.42
CA GLY A 74 12.55 -26.97 16.53
C GLY A 74 13.97 -27.05 17.10
N ARG A 75 14.13 -27.69 18.27
CA ARG A 75 15.44 -27.90 18.90
C ARG A 75 16.25 -28.90 18.08
N VAL A 76 17.25 -28.40 17.36
CA VAL A 76 18.25 -29.24 16.71
C VAL A 76 19.23 -29.71 17.79
N THR A 77 19.18 -30.99 18.15
CA THR A 77 20.20 -31.57 19.04
C THR A 77 21.57 -31.54 18.36
N LEU A 78 22.65 -31.52 19.15
CA LEU A 78 24.02 -31.46 18.64
C LEU A 78 24.34 -32.61 17.66
N ASP A 79 23.67 -33.75 17.84
CA ASP A 79 23.86 -34.99 17.09
C ASP A 79 23.16 -34.97 15.72
N ASN A 80 22.00 -34.29 15.60
CA ASN A 80 21.21 -34.27 14.36
C ASN A 80 21.49 -33.05 13.45
N PHE A 81 22.26 -32.05 13.93
CA PHE A 81 22.60 -30.85 13.17
C PHE A 81 23.20 -31.15 11.78
N ASN A 82 24.10 -32.13 11.72
CA ASN A 82 24.80 -32.49 10.49
C ASN A 82 23.87 -33.11 9.43
N GLN A 83 22.83 -33.83 9.86
CA GLN A 83 21.90 -34.50 8.95
C GLN A 83 20.73 -33.59 8.54
N GLU A 84 20.34 -32.65 9.41
CA GLU A 84 19.09 -31.90 9.25
C GLU A 84 19.24 -30.41 8.93
N VAL A 85 20.37 -29.77 9.23
CA VAL A 85 20.58 -28.32 8.99
C VAL A 85 21.79 -28.05 8.12
N LYS A 86 22.91 -28.72 8.42
CA LYS A 86 24.18 -28.50 7.72
C LYS A 86 24.07 -28.72 6.21
N ILE A 87 23.32 -29.72 5.76
CA ILE A 87 23.14 -29.99 4.32
C ILE A 87 22.54 -28.79 3.56
N TYR A 88 21.62 -28.05 4.19
CA TYR A 88 21.04 -26.85 3.60
C TYR A 88 22.03 -25.68 3.61
N PHE A 89 22.81 -25.53 4.68
CA PHE A 89 23.87 -24.52 4.75
C PHE A 89 24.94 -24.77 3.68
N ASP A 90 25.37 -26.02 3.51
CA ASP A 90 26.35 -26.40 2.50
C ASP A 90 25.80 -26.14 1.09
N LYS A 91 24.51 -26.40 0.85
CA LYS A 91 23.87 -26.06 -0.43
C LYS A 91 23.78 -24.55 -0.66
N ILE A 92 23.44 -23.75 0.36
CA ILE A 92 23.46 -22.28 0.25
C ILE A 92 24.87 -21.80 -0.08
N LYS A 93 25.91 -22.35 0.59
CA LYS A 93 27.31 -22.02 0.34
C LYS A 93 27.74 -22.34 -1.09
N GLU A 94 27.35 -23.50 -1.60
CA GLU A 94 27.55 -23.91 -3.00
C GLU A 94 26.92 -22.88 -3.96
N LEU A 95 25.63 -22.58 -3.78
CA LEU A 95 24.90 -21.65 -4.64
C LEU A 95 25.49 -20.23 -4.64
N VAL A 96 25.95 -19.76 -3.48
CA VAL A 96 26.60 -18.44 -3.35
C VAL A 96 27.95 -18.43 -4.05
N ARG A 97 28.76 -19.49 -3.92
CA ARG A 97 30.06 -19.61 -4.60
C ARG A 97 29.89 -19.63 -6.12
N GLU A 98 28.95 -20.41 -6.64
CA GLU A 98 28.60 -20.43 -8.06
C GLU A 98 28.20 -19.05 -8.59
N SER A 99 27.31 -18.36 -7.87
CA SER A 99 26.87 -17.01 -8.24
C SER A 99 28.02 -16.03 -8.27
N LYS A 100 28.91 -16.05 -7.27
CA LYS A 100 30.09 -15.19 -7.23
C LYS A 100 31.07 -15.49 -8.35
N ALA A 101 31.29 -16.76 -8.69
CA ALA A 101 32.13 -17.14 -9.83
C ALA A 101 31.60 -16.56 -11.16
N GLN A 102 30.28 -16.38 -11.26
CA GLN A 102 29.63 -15.77 -12.42
C GLN A 102 29.46 -14.25 -12.31
N ASN A 103 29.99 -13.61 -11.26
CA ASN A 103 29.80 -12.20 -10.95
C ASN A 103 28.31 -11.80 -10.88
N ALA A 104 27.47 -12.67 -10.31
CA ALA A 104 26.05 -12.42 -10.10
C ALA A 104 25.79 -11.73 -8.76
N GLU A 105 24.85 -10.79 -8.76
CA GLU A 105 24.28 -10.24 -7.52
C GLU A 105 23.38 -11.27 -6.84
N ILE A 106 23.32 -11.28 -5.51
CA ILE A 106 22.64 -12.35 -4.75
C ILE A 106 21.67 -11.74 -3.76
N ILE A 107 20.43 -12.23 -3.78
CA ILE A 107 19.43 -12.02 -2.73
C ILE A 107 19.17 -13.38 -2.10
N LEU A 108 19.56 -13.55 -0.84
CA LEU A 108 19.23 -14.71 -0.03
C LEU A 108 18.16 -14.31 0.98
N LEU A 109 16.98 -14.91 0.90
CA LEU A 109 15.83 -14.53 1.72
C LEU A 109 15.10 -15.74 2.27
N GLY A 110 14.24 -15.50 3.26
CA GLY A 110 13.26 -16.46 3.74
C GLY A 110 13.19 -16.53 5.27
N ASP A 111 12.50 -17.54 5.77
CA ASP A 111 12.45 -17.87 7.19
C ASP A 111 13.62 -18.79 7.52
N PHE A 112 14.60 -18.27 8.25
CA PHE A 112 15.78 -19.04 8.62
C PHE A 112 15.54 -19.93 9.84
N ASN A 113 14.50 -19.66 10.64
CA ASN A 113 14.32 -20.23 11.98
C ASN A 113 15.55 -20.07 12.89
N LEU A 114 16.28 -18.96 12.75
CA LEU A 114 17.47 -18.62 13.52
C LEU A 114 17.37 -17.21 14.12
N HIS A 115 18.01 -16.99 15.27
CA HIS A 115 17.97 -15.71 15.98
C HIS A 115 19.28 -14.93 15.79
N TYR A 116 19.23 -13.89 14.95
CA TYR A 116 20.40 -13.05 14.65
C TYR A 116 20.95 -12.33 15.90
N GLU A 117 20.08 -11.92 16.83
CA GLU A 117 20.49 -11.27 18.08
C GLU A 117 21.38 -12.17 18.95
N LYS A 118 21.12 -13.48 18.98
CA LYS A 118 21.96 -14.44 19.71
C LYS A 118 23.33 -14.60 19.06
N TYR A 119 23.38 -14.55 17.72
CA TYR A 119 24.63 -14.51 16.97
C TYR A 119 25.43 -13.23 17.30
N LEU A 120 24.79 -12.06 17.32
CA LEU A 120 25.43 -10.80 17.69
C LEU A 120 25.92 -10.81 19.13
N ASP A 121 25.14 -11.33 20.08
CA ASP A 121 25.53 -11.43 21.48
C ASP A 121 26.77 -12.34 21.64
N ASP A 122 26.80 -13.50 20.98
CA ASP A 122 27.97 -14.37 20.95
C ASP A 122 29.19 -13.67 20.30
N LYS A 123 28.98 -12.95 19.21
CA LYS A 123 30.04 -12.22 18.47
C LYS A 123 30.62 -11.06 19.28
N ASN A 124 29.77 -10.18 19.83
CA ASN A 124 30.16 -8.99 20.57
C ASN A 124 30.89 -9.32 21.88
N ASN A 125 30.52 -10.45 22.50
CA ASN A 125 31.18 -10.94 23.72
C ASN A 125 32.35 -11.89 23.43
N ASN A 126 32.79 -12.03 22.17
CA ASN A 126 33.88 -12.93 21.76
C ASN A 126 33.69 -14.40 22.22
N ARG A 127 32.45 -14.88 22.26
CA ARG A 127 32.14 -16.27 22.63
C ARG A 127 32.32 -17.20 21.43
N LYS A 128 32.57 -18.49 21.70
CA LYS A 128 32.69 -19.51 20.66
C LYS A 128 31.39 -19.63 19.86
N MET A 129 31.46 -19.37 18.56
CA MET A 129 30.29 -19.37 17.69
C MET A 129 29.61 -20.74 17.60
N LYS A 130 28.30 -20.76 17.85
CA LYS A 130 27.47 -21.98 17.78
C LYS A 130 27.29 -22.43 16.33
N LYS A 131 27.18 -23.75 16.12
CA LYS A 131 27.07 -24.34 14.77
C LYS A 131 25.89 -23.78 13.98
N GLU A 132 24.78 -23.51 14.64
CA GLU A 132 23.55 -22.91 14.06
C GLU A 132 23.74 -21.47 13.56
N HIS A 133 24.66 -20.71 14.17
CA HIS A 133 24.95 -19.33 13.77
C HIS A 133 26.09 -19.20 12.76
N LYS A 134 26.82 -20.30 12.46
CA LYS A 134 27.91 -20.30 11.48
C LYS A 134 27.48 -19.89 10.07
N LEU A 135 26.19 -19.99 9.75
CA LEU A 135 25.70 -19.46 8.48
C LEU A 135 25.73 -17.93 8.46
N PHE A 136 25.31 -17.27 9.55
CA PHE A 136 25.36 -15.80 9.64
C PHE A 136 26.79 -15.27 9.67
N GLU A 137 27.66 -15.89 10.47
CA GLU A 137 29.10 -15.58 10.48
C GLU A 137 29.70 -15.70 9.06
N TRP A 138 29.41 -16.79 8.37
CA TRP A 138 29.90 -17.01 7.01
C TRP A 138 29.36 -15.97 6.01
N ILE A 139 28.07 -15.67 6.06
CA ILE A 139 27.40 -14.75 5.14
C ILE A 139 27.86 -13.29 5.37
N GLU A 140 27.90 -12.86 6.62
CA GLU A 140 28.27 -11.49 6.99
C GLU A 140 29.79 -11.28 6.83
N ASP A 141 30.61 -12.08 7.51
CA ASP A 141 32.04 -11.79 7.65
C ASP A 141 32.87 -12.29 6.47
N GLU A 142 32.59 -13.50 5.98
CA GLU A 142 33.34 -14.05 4.84
C GLU A 142 32.77 -13.60 3.50
N GLN A 143 31.44 -13.60 3.36
CA GLN A 143 30.79 -13.31 2.08
C GLN A 143 30.48 -11.83 1.87
N ASN A 144 30.52 -11.00 2.91
CA ASN A 144 30.19 -9.58 2.88
C ASN A 144 28.77 -9.29 2.38
N PHE A 145 27.81 -10.03 2.90
CA PHE A 145 26.40 -9.72 2.69
C PHE A 145 25.91 -8.82 3.81
N TYR A 146 24.88 -8.06 3.51
CA TYR A 146 24.27 -7.12 4.44
C TYR A 146 22.82 -7.51 4.69
N ASP A 147 22.36 -7.29 5.91
CA ASP A 147 20.96 -7.31 6.29
C ASP A 147 20.41 -5.87 6.26
N PRO A 148 19.63 -5.50 5.23
CA PRO A 148 19.05 -4.17 5.10
C PRO A 148 18.20 -3.74 6.29
N PHE A 149 17.48 -4.69 6.90
CA PHE A 149 16.51 -4.39 7.94
C PHE A 149 17.19 -4.13 9.27
N TYR A 150 18.21 -4.94 9.61
CA TYR A 150 19.02 -4.66 10.80
C TYR A 150 19.58 -3.23 10.71
N ILE A 151 20.28 -2.92 9.62
CA ILE A 151 20.98 -1.63 9.50
C ILE A 151 20.02 -0.43 9.41
N MET A 152 18.85 -0.58 8.79
CA MET A 152 17.89 0.53 8.66
C MET A 152 17.09 0.80 9.94
N PHE A 153 16.79 -0.21 10.75
CA PHE A 153 15.92 -0.08 11.91
C PHE A 153 16.67 -0.02 13.25
N ASP A 154 17.95 -0.42 13.34
CA ASP A 154 18.74 -0.34 14.58
C ASP A 154 18.83 1.09 15.14
N ASN A 155 18.74 2.10 14.26
CA ASN A 155 18.78 3.52 14.65
C ASN A 155 17.41 4.11 15.03
N LEU A 156 16.33 3.35 14.90
CA LEU A 156 14.95 3.81 15.14
C LEU A 156 14.39 3.00 16.33
N SER A 157 14.79 3.37 17.54
CA SER A 157 14.46 2.75 18.84
C SER A 157 12.96 2.49 19.14
N GLN A 158 12.06 2.81 18.20
CA GLN A 158 10.61 2.64 18.28
C GLN A 158 10.06 1.46 17.47
N HIS A 159 10.87 0.75 16.67
CA HIS A 159 10.38 -0.34 15.82
C HIS A 159 10.88 -1.71 16.28
N SER A 160 9.96 -2.57 16.72
CA SER A 160 10.25 -4.00 16.89
C SER A 160 10.54 -4.64 15.53
N LEU A 161 11.72 -5.24 15.41
CA LEU A 161 12.16 -6.00 14.25
C LEU A 161 11.56 -7.42 14.19
N ASN A 162 10.66 -7.78 15.12
CA ASN A 162 10.09 -9.11 15.18
C ASN A 162 9.23 -9.39 13.95
N THR A 163 9.48 -10.54 13.34
CA THR A 163 8.78 -11.03 12.16
C THR A 163 7.86 -12.19 12.48
N PHE A 164 8.09 -12.89 13.60
CA PHE A 164 7.27 -14.00 14.08
C PHE A 164 6.57 -13.64 15.39
N TYR A 165 5.25 -13.83 15.42
CA TYR A 165 4.35 -13.59 16.55
C TYR A 165 3.55 -14.86 16.82
N PRO A 166 3.97 -15.67 17.81
CA PRO A 166 3.31 -16.93 18.10
C PRO A 166 1.86 -16.68 18.51
N PHE A 167 0.94 -17.52 18.03
CA PHE A 167 -0.47 -17.47 18.44
C PHE A 167 -0.66 -17.76 19.94
N ASN A 168 0.29 -18.49 20.54
CA ASN A 168 0.34 -18.73 21.98
C ASN A 168 1.10 -17.59 22.68
N THR A 169 0.40 -16.82 23.51
CA THR A 169 0.92 -15.64 24.21
C THR A 169 2.01 -15.94 25.24
N ASN A 170 2.23 -17.20 25.59
CA ASN A 170 3.31 -17.62 26.49
C ASN A 170 4.68 -17.73 25.80
N GLN A 171 4.74 -17.54 24.47
CA GLN A 171 5.98 -17.52 23.71
C GLN A 171 6.33 -16.09 23.28
N ASN A 172 7.62 -15.75 23.38
CA ASN A 172 8.09 -14.44 22.97
C ASN A 172 8.11 -14.31 21.44
N SER A 173 7.70 -13.14 20.95
CA SER A 173 7.89 -12.76 19.55
C SER A 173 9.37 -12.66 19.22
N SER A 174 9.73 -12.95 17.97
CA SER A 174 11.13 -12.97 17.56
C SER A 174 11.31 -12.61 16.10
N ARG A 175 12.54 -12.23 15.74
CA ARG A 175 12.96 -12.06 14.36
C ARG A 175 13.61 -13.35 13.85
N ILE A 176 13.01 -13.96 12.84
CA ILE A 176 13.50 -15.20 12.20
C ILE A 176 13.46 -15.16 10.68
N ASP A 177 12.84 -14.13 10.10
CA ASP A 177 12.84 -13.87 8.66
C ASP A 177 13.92 -12.85 8.31
N TYR A 178 14.68 -13.14 7.24
CA TYR A 178 15.80 -12.30 6.83
C TYR A 178 15.85 -12.11 5.32
N ILE A 179 16.42 -10.98 4.91
CA ILE A 179 16.83 -10.69 3.54
C ILE A 179 18.30 -10.29 3.60
N TRP A 180 19.18 -11.14 3.10
CA TRP A 180 20.62 -10.91 2.98
C TRP A 180 20.96 -10.60 1.53
N VAL A 181 21.69 -9.51 1.31
CA VAL A 181 21.99 -9.03 -0.05
C VAL A 181 23.48 -8.74 -0.23
N THR A 182 23.96 -8.87 -1.47
CA THR A 182 25.30 -8.41 -1.85
C THR A 182 25.42 -6.89 -1.76
N GLU A 183 26.65 -6.42 -1.63
CA GLU A 183 26.99 -5.01 -1.40
C GLU A 183 26.38 -4.03 -2.42
N ASN A 184 26.35 -4.37 -3.70
CA ASN A 184 25.76 -3.49 -4.71
C ASN A 184 24.25 -3.37 -4.55
N LEU A 185 23.56 -4.47 -4.22
CA LEU A 185 22.13 -4.44 -3.92
C LEU A 185 21.84 -3.61 -2.66
N PHE A 186 22.63 -3.81 -1.61
CA PHE A 186 22.53 -3.02 -0.38
C PHE A 186 22.69 -1.52 -0.62
N SER A 187 23.56 -1.13 -1.55
CA SER A 187 23.81 0.29 -1.87
C SER A 187 22.70 0.98 -2.66
N GLU A 188 21.77 0.22 -3.20
CA GLU A 188 20.67 0.72 -4.02
C GLU A 188 19.33 0.67 -3.27
N ILE A 189 19.35 0.54 -1.95
CA ILE A 189 18.14 0.49 -1.14
C ILE A 189 17.32 1.76 -1.33
N GLN A 190 16.05 1.56 -1.66
CA GLN A 190 15.04 2.59 -1.67
C GLN A 190 14.24 2.58 -0.36
N GLU A 191 13.82 1.40 0.10
CA GLU A 191 12.94 1.26 1.27
C GLU A 191 12.94 -0.17 1.81
N CYS A 192 12.89 -0.30 3.15
CA CYS A 192 12.60 -1.55 3.85
C CYS A 192 11.36 -1.37 4.74
N LYS A 193 10.43 -2.33 4.73
CA LYS A 193 9.21 -2.32 5.56
C LYS A 193 8.90 -3.71 6.11
N ILE A 194 8.41 -3.75 7.35
CA ILE A 194 7.81 -4.95 7.95
C ILE A 194 6.30 -4.75 7.96
N VAL A 195 5.56 -5.59 7.24
CA VAL A 195 4.13 -5.41 6.99
C VAL A 195 3.34 -6.57 7.60
N ASN A 196 2.32 -6.25 8.40
CA ASN A 196 1.35 -7.23 8.84
C ASN A 196 0.31 -7.47 7.73
N THR A 197 0.11 -8.71 7.30
CA THR A 197 -0.86 -9.04 6.25
C THR A 197 -2.21 -9.34 6.86
N THR A 198 -3.17 -8.41 6.76
CA THR A 198 -4.54 -8.61 7.28
C THR A 198 -5.36 -9.63 6.49
N THR A 199 -4.93 -9.96 5.27
CA THR A 199 -5.63 -10.86 4.33
C THR A 199 -5.20 -12.31 4.43
N ILE A 200 -4.11 -12.63 5.14
CA ILE A 200 -3.60 -13.99 5.30
C ILE A 200 -3.44 -14.24 6.79
N ASN A 201 -4.09 -15.30 7.29
CA ASN A 201 -3.94 -15.72 8.68
C ASN A 201 -2.59 -16.44 8.86
N THR A 202 -1.57 -15.69 9.28
CA THR A 202 -0.19 -16.14 9.48
C THR A 202 0.38 -15.52 10.76
N ASP A 203 1.21 -16.27 11.48
CA ASP A 203 2.01 -15.81 12.62
C ASP A 203 3.26 -15.02 12.20
N HIS A 204 3.59 -15.00 10.90
CA HIS A 204 4.67 -14.19 10.34
C HIS A 204 4.22 -12.85 9.75
N ARG A 205 5.08 -11.84 9.82
CA ARG A 205 4.98 -10.56 9.11
C ARG A 205 5.84 -10.59 7.85
N MET A 206 5.38 -9.88 6.81
CA MET A 206 6.05 -9.81 5.51
C MET A 206 7.19 -8.79 5.53
N LEU A 207 8.38 -9.20 5.08
CA LEU A 207 9.49 -8.30 4.78
C LEU A 207 9.37 -7.75 3.35
N VAL A 208 9.39 -6.43 3.21
CA VAL A 208 9.36 -5.73 1.92
C VAL A 208 10.69 -5.00 1.71
N TYR A 209 11.44 -5.44 0.71
CA TYR A 209 12.74 -4.87 0.32
C TYR A 209 12.64 -4.25 -1.08
N SER A 210 12.86 -2.93 -1.18
CA SER A 210 12.77 -2.17 -2.43
C SER A 210 14.12 -1.56 -2.79
N ILE A 211 14.50 -1.64 -4.06
CA ILE A 211 15.78 -1.14 -4.58
C ILE A 211 15.62 -0.34 -5.87
N TRP A 212 16.54 0.58 -6.12
CA TRP A 212 16.78 1.18 -7.42
C TRP A 212 17.51 0.20 -8.32
N SER A 213 16.88 -0.18 -9.43
CA SER A 213 17.29 -1.36 -10.20
C SER A 213 18.09 -1.02 -11.46
N GLU A 214 18.11 0.24 -11.88
CA GLU A 214 18.62 0.70 -13.17
C GLU A 214 20.08 0.29 -13.38
N ASP A 215 20.93 0.54 -12.37
CA ASP A 215 22.36 0.26 -12.45
C ASP A 215 22.66 -1.24 -12.23
N LEU A 216 21.72 -2.01 -11.67
CA LEU A 216 21.88 -3.44 -11.31
C LEU A 216 21.36 -4.41 -12.37
N ILE A 217 20.24 -4.10 -13.02
CA ILE A 217 19.58 -4.98 -14.00
C ILE A 217 19.35 -4.30 -15.35
N GLY A 218 19.76 -3.03 -15.48
CA GLY A 218 19.57 -2.26 -16.71
C GLY A 218 18.11 -1.88 -16.95
N ASN A 219 17.84 -1.23 -18.08
CA ASN A 219 16.47 -0.97 -18.51
C ASN A 219 15.84 -2.28 -18.95
N ILE A 220 14.95 -2.83 -18.13
CA ILE A 220 14.09 -3.93 -18.55
C ILE A 220 13.10 -3.38 -19.57
N ALA A 221 13.16 -3.91 -20.79
CA ALA A 221 12.14 -3.71 -21.80
C ALA A 221 10.82 -4.25 -21.23
N ASN A 222 10.05 -3.34 -20.66
CA ASN A 222 8.64 -3.48 -20.39
C ASN A 222 8.01 -4.33 -21.51
N ILE A 223 7.45 -5.54 -21.23
CA ILE A 223 6.33 -6.08 -22.04
C ILE A 223 5.45 -4.87 -22.10
N LYS A 224 5.27 -4.25 -23.28
CA LYS A 224 4.59 -2.95 -23.47
C LYS A 224 3.65 -2.78 -22.30
N TRP A 225 4.16 -2.16 -21.23
CA TRP A 225 3.27 -1.72 -20.19
C TRP A 225 2.48 -0.74 -21.03
N LYS A 226 1.16 -0.83 -21.03
CA LYS A 226 0.45 0.43 -21.18
C LYS A 226 1.08 1.28 -20.07
N GLU A 227 2.05 2.12 -20.45
CA GLU A 227 2.83 2.97 -19.55
C GLU A 227 1.80 3.50 -18.57
N GLY A 228 1.90 3.30 -17.25
CA GLY A 228 0.73 3.44 -16.37
C GLY A 228 -0.03 4.72 -16.71
N PHE A 229 -1.12 4.61 -17.45
CA PHE A 229 -1.85 5.74 -17.96
C PHE A 229 -3.01 5.85 -17.00
N LYS A 230 -3.18 7.00 -16.36
CA LYS A 230 -4.46 7.31 -15.75
C LYS A 230 -5.40 7.62 -16.91
N GLU A 231 -6.36 6.74 -17.14
CA GLU A 231 -7.47 7.00 -18.07
C GLU A 231 -8.41 7.99 -17.39
N VAL A 232 -8.58 9.15 -18.01
CA VAL A 232 -9.47 10.22 -17.55
C VAL A 232 -10.51 10.46 -18.62
N TYR A 233 -11.77 10.26 -18.27
CA TYR A 233 -12.90 10.61 -19.13
C TYR A 233 -12.99 12.13 -19.28
N LYS A 234 -13.19 12.58 -20.51
CA LYS A 234 -13.31 14.00 -20.87
C LYS A 234 -14.76 14.35 -21.14
N TYR A 235 -15.50 14.58 -20.04
CA TYR A 235 -16.90 14.98 -20.10
C TYR A 235 -17.10 16.37 -20.71
N ASP A 236 -16.10 17.24 -20.64
CA ASP A 236 -16.05 18.55 -21.28
C ASP A 236 -16.08 18.49 -22.82
N LYS A 237 -15.74 17.33 -23.38
CA LYS A 237 -15.77 17.06 -24.83
C LYS A 237 -17.02 16.34 -25.29
N MET A 238 -18.02 16.16 -24.41
CA MET A 238 -19.29 15.51 -24.71
C MET A 238 -20.35 16.57 -25.01
N ASP A 239 -20.98 16.47 -26.18
CA ASP A 239 -22.17 17.26 -26.55
C ASP A 239 -23.47 16.41 -26.49
N GLY A 240 -24.60 17.01 -26.88
CA GLY A 240 -25.91 16.35 -26.84
C GLY A 240 -25.97 15.07 -27.69
N GLU A 241 -25.41 15.08 -28.89
CA GLU A 241 -25.41 13.92 -29.80
C GLU A 241 -24.55 12.78 -29.23
N GLN A 242 -23.39 13.10 -28.65
CA GLN A 242 -22.52 12.10 -28.03
C GLN A 242 -23.15 11.49 -26.76
N TRP A 243 -23.90 12.28 -26.00
CA TRP A 243 -24.68 11.76 -24.88
C TRP A 243 -25.85 10.89 -25.34
N GLU A 244 -26.47 11.19 -26.49
CA GLU A 244 -27.47 10.31 -27.09
C GLU A 244 -26.86 8.97 -27.54
N LEU A 245 -25.66 8.98 -28.13
CA LEU A 245 -24.91 7.76 -28.43
C LEU A 245 -24.61 6.94 -27.18
N PHE A 246 -24.22 7.59 -26.08
CA PHE A 246 -24.01 6.93 -24.79
C PHE A 246 -25.30 6.27 -24.26
N GLN A 247 -26.44 6.95 -24.36
CA GLN A 247 -27.75 6.40 -23.99
C GLN A 247 -28.14 5.20 -24.87
N ASN A 248 -27.91 5.29 -26.18
CA ASN A 248 -28.17 4.20 -27.12
C ASN A 248 -27.31 2.96 -26.84
N ASP A 249 -26.02 3.13 -26.48
CA ASP A 249 -25.15 2.01 -26.11
C ASP A 249 -25.61 1.36 -24.79
N LEU A 250 -26.07 2.15 -23.81
CA LEU A 250 -26.68 1.63 -22.58
C LEU A 250 -27.96 0.83 -22.87
N ASN A 251 -28.85 1.35 -23.70
CA ASN A 251 -30.09 0.67 -24.07
C ASN A 251 -29.80 -0.64 -24.81
N LYS A 252 -28.82 -0.64 -25.71
CA LYS A 252 -28.33 -1.86 -26.37
C LYS A 252 -27.74 -2.86 -25.36
N TYR A 253 -27.00 -2.39 -24.36
CA TYR A 253 -26.48 -3.24 -23.29
C TYR A 253 -27.63 -3.87 -22.50
N ILE A 254 -28.64 -3.08 -22.09
CA ILE A 254 -29.80 -3.56 -21.35
C ILE A 254 -30.49 -4.69 -22.12
N SER A 255 -30.85 -4.45 -23.38
CA SER A 255 -31.59 -5.40 -24.23
C SER A 255 -30.86 -6.73 -24.42
N ASN A 256 -29.52 -6.71 -24.44
CA ASN A 256 -28.69 -7.91 -24.58
C ASN A 256 -28.31 -8.55 -23.23
N SER A 257 -28.59 -7.87 -22.12
CA SER A 257 -28.22 -8.33 -20.79
C SER A 257 -29.37 -9.07 -20.11
N GLU A 258 -29.04 -9.90 -19.13
CA GLU A 258 -30.02 -10.59 -18.29
C GLU A 258 -30.57 -9.70 -17.17
N ILE A 259 -30.29 -8.39 -17.19
CA ILE A 259 -30.65 -7.51 -16.07
C ILE A 259 -32.17 -7.46 -15.83
N LEU A 260 -32.95 -7.49 -16.91
CA LEU A 260 -34.41 -7.47 -16.86
C LEU A 260 -35.01 -8.83 -16.44
N LYS A 261 -34.22 -9.90 -16.43
CA LYS A 261 -34.67 -11.23 -15.97
C LYS A 261 -34.60 -11.37 -14.45
N PHE A 262 -33.86 -10.50 -13.76
CA PHE A 262 -33.77 -10.56 -12.30
C PHE A 262 -35.07 -10.12 -11.64
N ASN A 263 -35.43 -10.78 -10.54
CA ASN A 263 -36.52 -10.34 -9.69
C ASN A 263 -36.02 -9.18 -8.80
N PHE A 264 -36.56 -7.98 -9.04
CA PHE A 264 -36.25 -6.75 -8.29
C PHE A 264 -36.93 -6.69 -6.91
N ASN A 265 -37.52 -7.78 -6.43
CA ASN A 265 -37.99 -7.92 -5.06
C ASN A 265 -37.14 -8.90 -4.21
N ASP A 266 -36.25 -9.68 -4.85
CA ASP A 266 -35.42 -10.66 -4.14
C ASP A 266 -34.07 -10.04 -3.75
N LYS A 267 -33.81 -9.95 -2.44
CA LYS A 267 -32.58 -9.40 -1.89
C LYS A 267 -31.31 -10.07 -2.38
N ASN A 268 -31.35 -11.35 -2.71
CA ASN A 268 -30.17 -12.07 -3.21
C ASN A 268 -29.67 -11.50 -4.55
N ASN A 269 -30.53 -10.78 -5.28
CA ASN A 269 -30.19 -10.17 -6.56
C ASN A 269 -29.52 -8.80 -6.44
N ILE A 270 -29.49 -8.15 -5.26
CA ILE A 270 -28.97 -6.77 -5.09
C ILE A 270 -27.56 -6.62 -5.67
N ASN A 271 -26.65 -7.53 -5.32
CA ASN A 271 -25.27 -7.49 -5.80
C ASN A 271 -25.16 -7.80 -7.29
N HIS A 272 -25.98 -8.73 -7.80
CA HIS A 272 -25.99 -9.10 -9.21
C HIS A 272 -26.53 -7.98 -10.09
N ILE A 273 -27.63 -7.34 -9.69
CA ILE A 273 -28.20 -6.18 -10.37
C ILE A 273 -27.20 -5.03 -10.39
N TRP A 274 -26.59 -4.69 -9.24
CA TRP A 274 -25.57 -3.64 -9.18
C TRP A 274 -24.39 -3.93 -10.10
N ASP A 275 -23.89 -5.18 -10.13
CA ASP A 275 -22.79 -5.56 -11.01
C ASP A 275 -23.14 -5.37 -12.49
N LYS A 276 -24.38 -5.66 -12.90
CA LYS A 276 -24.86 -5.41 -14.26
C LYS A 276 -24.98 -3.91 -14.56
N ILE A 277 -25.52 -3.11 -13.66
CA ILE A 277 -25.60 -1.63 -13.81
C ILE A 277 -24.19 -1.05 -14.00
N LYS A 278 -23.27 -1.39 -13.10
CA LYS A 278 -21.87 -0.94 -13.16
C LYS A 278 -21.22 -1.35 -14.48
N LYS A 279 -21.39 -2.60 -14.91
CA LYS A 279 -20.84 -3.09 -16.19
C LYS A 279 -21.40 -2.31 -17.38
N GLY A 280 -22.70 -2.04 -17.41
CA GLY A 280 -23.32 -1.23 -18.46
C GLY A 280 -22.72 0.18 -18.54
N LEU A 281 -22.66 0.88 -17.39
CA LEU A 281 -22.10 2.23 -17.31
C LEU A 281 -20.62 2.28 -17.74
N VAL A 282 -19.80 1.36 -17.23
CA VAL A 282 -18.36 1.31 -17.56
C VAL A 282 -18.12 0.93 -19.03
N GLN A 283 -18.98 0.09 -19.61
CA GLN A 283 -18.87 -0.28 -21.02
C GLN A 283 -19.25 0.88 -21.94
N ALA A 284 -20.42 1.49 -21.71
CA ALA A 284 -20.88 2.64 -22.47
C ALA A 284 -19.92 3.84 -22.34
N SER A 285 -19.37 4.07 -21.14
CA SER A 285 -18.41 5.16 -20.94
C SER A 285 -17.14 4.95 -21.76
N LYS A 286 -16.65 3.70 -21.86
CA LYS A 286 -15.46 3.38 -22.67
C LYS A 286 -15.71 3.47 -24.17
N ASN A 287 -16.93 3.20 -24.61
CA ASN A 287 -17.31 3.22 -26.01
C ASN A 287 -17.57 4.65 -26.53
N CYS A 288 -18.20 5.49 -25.70
CA CYS A 288 -18.75 6.76 -26.16
C CYS A 288 -18.01 7.98 -25.62
N ILE A 289 -17.39 7.90 -24.44
CA ILE A 289 -16.78 9.08 -23.80
C ILE A 289 -15.29 9.14 -24.14
N PRO A 290 -14.78 10.27 -24.67
CA PRO A 290 -13.36 10.41 -24.97
C PRO A 290 -12.49 10.18 -23.73
N ILE A 291 -11.50 9.29 -23.85
CA ILE A 291 -10.55 8.97 -22.78
C ILE A 291 -9.20 9.60 -23.10
N GLU A 292 -8.73 10.48 -22.23
CA GLU A 292 -7.34 10.91 -22.24
C GLU A 292 -6.48 9.99 -21.37
N LYS A 293 -5.33 9.59 -21.89
CA LYS A 293 -4.35 8.77 -21.18
C LYS A 293 -3.24 9.65 -20.64
N ILE A 294 -3.33 9.99 -19.35
CA ILE A 294 -2.29 10.77 -18.68
C ILE A 294 -1.18 9.83 -18.25
N LYS A 295 0.04 10.07 -18.76
CA LYS A 295 1.22 9.27 -18.44
C LYS A 295 1.60 9.46 -16.98
N LEU A 296 1.51 8.40 -16.17
CA LEU A 296 2.06 8.42 -14.80
C LEU A 296 3.58 8.30 -14.91
N THR A 297 4.27 9.43 -14.92
CA THR A 297 5.72 9.49 -14.76
C THR A 297 6.10 9.16 -13.32
N LYS A 298 6.21 7.87 -13.00
CA LYS A 298 7.08 7.49 -11.88
C LYS A 298 8.51 7.77 -12.31
N SER A 299 9.16 8.76 -11.72
CA SER A 299 10.61 8.92 -11.86
C SER A 299 11.27 7.61 -11.44
N ARG A 300 11.91 6.94 -12.40
CA ARG A 300 12.75 5.75 -12.15
C ARG A 300 14.16 6.14 -11.72
N VAL A 301 14.50 7.43 -11.79
CA VAL A 301 15.82 7.90 -11.40
C VAL A 301 15.80 8.15 -9.91
N ASN A 302 16.70 7.50 -9.17
CA ASN A 302 16.97 7.79 -7.78
C ASN A 302 17.26 9.30 -7.65
N PRO A 303 16.35 10.10 -7.06
CA PRO A 303 16.49 11.55 -7.01
C PRO A 303 17.69 11.97 -6.14
N MET A 304 18.17 11.05 -5.30
CA MET A 304 19.33 11.25 -4.44
C MET A 304 20.66 10.96 -5.13
N LYS A 305 20.72 10.64 -6.44
CA LYS A 305 22.02 10.51 -7.14
C LYS A 305 22.90 11.77 -7.01
N ILE A 306 22.28 12.92 -6.77
CA ILE A 306 22.96 14.21 -6.58
C ILE A 306 23.48 14.36 -5.14
N SER A 307 22.86 13.70 -4.15
CA SER A 307 23.26 13.78 -2.73
C SER A 307 24.72 13.38 -2.55
N ASN A 308 25.42 14.16 -1.73
CA ASN A 308 26.80 13.89 -1.36
C ASN A 308 26.91 12.54 -0.64
N ALA A 309 25.96 12.24 0.27
CA ALA A 309 25.97 11.00 1.02
C ALA A 309 25.89 9.77 0.12
N TYR A 310 24.99 9.81 -0.87
CA TYR A 310 24.88 8.75 -1.88
C TYR A 310 26.19 8.54 -2.66
N LYS A 311 26.82 9.64 -3.13
CA LYS A 311 28.09 9.60 -3.88
C LYS A 311 29.22 9.00 -3.04
N VAL A 312 29.30 9.37 -1.77
CA VAL A 312 30.29 8.85 -0.81
C VAL A 312 30.07 7.36 -0.57
N MET A 313 28.84 6.92 -0.28
CA MET A 313 28.53 5.50 -0.10
C MET A 313 28.94 4.67 -1.31
N LYS A 314 28.65 5.15 -2.53
CA LYS A 314 29.10 4.50 -3.77
C LYS A 314 30.61 4.46 -3.92
N PHE A 315 31.31 5.52 -3.52
CA PHE A 315 32.76 5.53 -3.53
C PHE A 315 33.34 4.49 -2.56
N LEU A 316 32.86 4.47 -1.31
CA LEU A 316 33.33 3.54 -0.27
C LEU A 316 33.16 2.08 -0.68
N ILE A 317 32.01 1.74 -1.27
CA ILE A 317 31.73 0.39 -1.80
C ILE A 317 32.69 0.03 -2.94
N ASN A 318 32.86 0.93 -3.90
CA ASN A 318 33.76 0.68 -5.03
C ASN A 318 35.22 0.56 -4.60
N PHE A 319 35.62 1.37 -3.62
CA PHE A 319 36.93 1.31 -3.01
C PHE A 319 37.15 -0.03 -2.28
N ARG A 320 36.18 -0.44 -1.44
CA ARG A 320 36.18 -1.75 -0.75
C ARG A 320 36.32 -2.91 -1.73
N ARG A 321 35.55 -2.90 -2.81
CA ARG A 321 35.64 -3.91 -3.89
C ARG A 321 37.01 -3.93 -4.55
N SER A 322 37.60 -2.76 -4.76
CA SER A 322 38.89 -2.62 -5.44
C SER A 322 40.06 -3.11 -4.61
N ILE A 323 40.02 -2.97 -3.28
CA ILE A 323 41.04 -3.53 -2.39
C ILE A 323 40.80 -5.03 -2.12
N LYS A 324 39.56 -5.53 -2.22
CA LYS A 324 39.27 -6.97 -2.07
C LYS A 324 39.87 -7.79 -3.21
N ASP A 325 39.68 -7.35 -4.46
CA ASP A 325 40.18 -8.02 -5.67
C ASP A 325 41.71 -7.82 -5.81
N SER A 326 42.49 -8.90 -5.80
CA SER A 326 43.96 -8.83 -5.84
C SER A 326 44.52 -8.12 -7.08
N ARG A 327 43.84 -8.21 -8.24
CA ARG A 327 44.26 -7.53 -9.48
C ARG A 327 44.01 -6.03 -9.40
N LYS A 328 42.86 -5.62 -8.84
CA LYS A 328 42.51 -4.20 -8.64
C LYS A 328 43.26 -3.57 -7.46
N ARG A 329 43.60 -4.36 -6.45
CA ARG A 329 44.35 -3.94 -5.26
C ARG A 329 45.69 -3.32 -5.66
N ASN A 330 46.40 -3.91 -6.63
CA ASN A 330 47.66 -3.36 -7.15
C ASN A 330 47.51 -1.96 -7.77
N HIS A 331 46.36 -1.64 -8.37
CA HIS A 331 46.09 -0.29 -8.86
C HIS A 331 45.83 0.67 -7.69
N VAL A 332 45.09 0.23 -6.66
CA VAL A 332 44.85 1.02 -5.45
C VAL A 332 46.14 1.30 -4.69
N ILE A 333 47.02 0.31 -4.53
CA ILE A 333 48.32 0.46 -3.86
C ILE A 333 49.16 1.52 -4.59
N ARG A 334 49.27 1.42 -5.93
CA ARG A 334 50.02 2.40 -6.74
C ARG A 334 49.46 3.82 -6.64
N ASN A 335 48.15 3.96 -6.46
CA ASN A 335 47.47 5.25 -6.38
C ASN A 335 47.01 5.59 -4.95
N TRP A 336 47.66 4.99 -3.93
CA TRP A 336 47.17 5.04 -2.55
C TRP A 336 47.02 6.46 -2.02
N ILE A 337 47.96 7.34 -2.37
CA ILE A 337 47.96 8.74 -1.95
C ILE A 337 46.66 9.44 -2.37
N THR A 338 46.18 9.18 -3.60
CA THR A 338 44.95 9.78 -4.14
C THR A 338 43.72 9.24 -3.43
N TYR A 339 43.63 7.91 -3.25
CA TYR A 339 42.52 7.29 -2.50
C TYR A 339 42.49 7.75 -1.04
N ARG A 340 43.66 7.79 -0.38
CA ARG A 340 43.81 8.25 1.00
C ARG A 340 43.40 9.70 1.17
N LYS A 341 43.81 10.60 0.27
CA LYS A 341 43.37 12.01 0.31
C LYS A 341 41.85 12.13 0.28
N LYS A 342 41.20 11.39 -0.61
CA LYS A 342 39.73 11.38 -0.72
C LYS A 342 39.05 10.75 0.50
N LEU A 343 39.61 9.67 1.06
CA LEU A 343 39.11 9.04 2.29
C LEU A 343 39.24 9.97 3.52
N LEU A 344 40.35 10.70 3.61
CA LEU A 344 40.56 11.72 4.65
C LEU A 344 39.58 12.88 4.50
N GLU A 345 39.34 13.36 3.28
CA GLU A 345 38.35 14.40 2.99
C GLU A 345 36.94 13.98 3.44
N ILE A 346 36.55 12.75 3.12
CA ILE A 346 35.26 12.18 3.54
C ILE A 346 35.18 12.03 5.06
N GLY A 347 36.26 11.63 5.72
CA GLY A 347 36.31 11.42 7.18
C GLY A 347 36.44 12.69 8.01
N ARG A 348 36.89 13.81 7.43
CA ARG A 348 37.44 14.99 8.12
C ARG A 348 36.52 15.63 9.17
N GLU A 349 35.22 15.55 8.95
CA GLU A 349 34.21 16.18 9.82
C GLU A 349 33.47 15.18 10.71
N LYS A 350 33.79 13.87 10.60
CA LYS A 350 32.94 12.80 11.13
C LYS A 350 33.64 11.88 12.14
N SER A 351 34.98 11.80 12.15
CA SER A 351 35.80 11.06 13.15
C SER A 351 37.31 11.18 12.85
N ASP A 352 38.18 10.79 13.79
CA ASP A 352 39.65 10.74 13.68
C ASP A 352 40.18 9.57 12.80
N TYR A 353 39.66 9.42 11.59
CA TYR A 353 40.17 8.42 10.65
C TYR A 353 41.53 8.84 10.08
N CYS A 354 42.60 8.12 10.39
CA CYS A 354 43.93 8.45 9.87
C CYS A 354 44.29 7.77 8.54
N TRP A 355 43.60 6.69 8.15
CA TRP A 355 43.84 5.90 6.91
C TRP A 355 45.34 5.66 6.64
N ASN A 356 46.11 5.31 7.69
CA ASN A 356 47.58 5.24 7.61
C ASN A 356 48.07 3.91 7.01
N LYS A 357 47.20 2.90 6.94
CA LYS A 357 47.55 1.56 6.47
C LYS A 357 47.29 1.42 4.99
N ILE A 358 48.28 0.90 4.26
CA ILE A 358 48.15 0.58 2.83
C ILE A 358 47.55 -0.83 2.71
N PRO A 359 46.58 -1.09 1.81
CA PRO A 359 45.98 -2.41 1.60
C PRO A 359 46.94 -3.37 0.86
N LYS A 360 48.10 -3.67 1.46
CA LYS A 360 49.16 -4.51 0.88
C LYS A 360 49.00 -6.00 1.18
N ASP A 361 48.35 -6.34 2.29
CA ASP A 361 48.17 -7.71 2.77
C ASP A 361 46.76 -7.90 3.36
N ASP A 362 46.37 -9.15 3.62
CA ASP A 362 45.01 -9.45 4.07
C ASP A 362 44.70 -8.91 5.48
N LYS A 363 45.73 -8.70 6.32
CA LYS A 363 45.55 -8.09 7.64
C LYS A 363 45.21 -6.60 7.48
N SER A 364 45.97 -5.86 6.67
CA SER A 364 45.71 -4.45 6.45
C SER A 364 44.40 -4.21 5.69
N VAL A 365 44.03 -5.11 4.77
CA VAL A 365 42.71 -5.06 4.11
C VAL A 365 41.56 -5.23 5.10
N LYS A 366 41.66 -6.19 6.03
CA LYS A 366 40.62 -6.38 7.07
C LYS A 366 40.45 -5.15 7.96
N GLU A 367 41.55 -4.53 8.37
CA GLU A 367 41.51 -3.32 9.21
C GLU A 367 40.89 -2.14 8.46
N ILE A 368 41.27 -1.93 7.19
CA ILE A 368 40.66 -0.92 6.32
C ILE A 368 39.17 -1.20 6.07
N PHE A 369 38.76 -2.47 5.97
CA PHE A 369 37.35 -2.83 5.83
C PHE A 369 36.50 -2.40 7.01
N GLU A 370 37.02 -2.52 8.24
CA GLU A 370 36.30 -2.09 9.43
C GLU A 370 36.13 -0.56 9.44
N GLU A 371 37.18 0.18 9.10
CA GLU A 371 37.10 1.64 8.94
C GLU A 371 36.09 2.06 7.85
N ILE A 372 36.07 1.35 6.71
CA ILE A 372 35.07 1.58 5.65
C ILE A 372 33.65 1.30 6.15
N LYS A 373 33.45 0.20 6.90
CA LYS A 373 32.14 -0.20 7.42
C LYS A 373 31.57 0.89 8.33
N ASN A 374 32.36 1.38 9.27
CA ASN A 374 31.95 2.43 10.21
C ASN A 374 31.63 3.74 9.47
N LEU A 375 32.50 4.16 8.54
CA LEU A 375 32.26 5.37 7.76
C LEU A 375 31.03 5.24 6.86
N TYR A 376 30.81 4.05 6.26
CA TYR A 376 29.62 3.78 5.45
C TYR A 376 28.34 3.90 6.28
N GLN A 377 28.32 3.40 7.52
CA GLN A 377 27.16 3.50 8.40
C GLN A 377 26.79 4.97 8.69
N ILE A 378 27.78 5.82 8.96
CA ILE A 378 27.56 7.26 9.17
C ILE A 378 26.91 7.89 7.93
N TYR A 379 27.44 7.61 6.74
CA TYR A 379 26.92 8.17 5.51
C TYR A 379 25.56 7.59 5.09
N LEU A 380 25.25 6.36 5.49
CA LEU A 380 23.91 5.79 5.33
C LEU A 380 22.87 6.54 6.16
N ILE A 381 23.22 6.95 7.39
CA ILE A 381 22.35 7.78 8.23
C ILE A 381 22.12 9.15 7.57
N LEU A 382 23.18 9.80 7.07
CA LEU A 382 23.08 11.08 6.36
C LEU A 382 22.23 10.96 5.09
N TYR A 383 22.41 9.88 4.32
CA TYR A 383 21.60 9.61 3.14
C TYR A 383 20.10 9.47 3.49
N ASN A 384 19.78 8.78 4.58
CA ASN A 384 18.40 8.64 5.03
C ASN A 384 17.80 9.98 5.47
N HIS A 385 18.58 10.83 6.14
CA HIS A 385 18.18 12.19 6.46
C HIS A 385 17.88 13.02 5.20
N ASP A 386 18.79 13.03 4.23
CA ASP A 386 18.59 13.72 2.93
C ASP A 386 17.32 13.24 2.22
N LEU A 387 17.06 11.93 2.26
CA LEU A 387 15.88 11.33 1.65
C LEU A 387 14.58 11.75 2.35
N LEU A 388 14.58 11.87 3.68
CA LEU A 388 13.45 12.37 4.44
C LEU A 388 13.18 13.84 4.12
N GLN A 389 14.22 14.67 4.13
CA GLN A 389 14.10 16.09 3.79
C GLN A 389 13.56 16.29 2.37
N PHE A 390 14.07 15.53 1.39
CA PHE A 390 13.56 15.57 0.03
C PHE A 390 12.06 15.20 -0.06
N LYS A 391 11.62 14.20 0.69
CA LYS A 391 10.19 13.82 0.76
C LYS A 391 9.37 14.95 1.36
N GLU A 392 9.83 15.58 2.43
CA GLU A 392 9.15 16.72 3.06
C GLU A 392 9.05 17.91 2.11
N GLU A 393 10.11 18.26 1.38
CA GLU A 393 10.11 19.34 0.38
C GLU A 393 9.10 19.06 -0.75
N LYS A 394 9.00 17.81 -1.23
CA LYS A 394 7.98 17.44 -2.21
C LYS A 394 6.56 17.53 -1.66
N ILE A 395 6.37 17.20 -0.38
CA ILE A 395 5.08 17.36 0.30
C ILE A 395 4.75 18.84 0.44
N LYS A 396 5.69 19.69 0.86
CA LYS A 396 5.51 21.15 0.96
C LYS A 396 5.14 21.74 -0.40
N LEU A 397 5.89 21.43 -1.45
CA LEU A 397 5.62 21.92 -2.79
C LEU A 397 4.23 21.50 -3.30
N ALA A 398 3.80 20.27 -3.00
CA ALA A 398 2.45 19.81 -3.32
C ALA A 398 1.35 20.48 -2.45
N ILE A 399 1.68 20.87 -1.22
CA ILE A 399 0.79 21.64 -0.34
C ILE A 399 0.67 23.08 -0.86
N ASP A 400 1.79 23.72 -1.21
CA ASP A 400 1.84 25.10 -1.70
C ASP A 400 1.06 25.24 -3.00
N GLN A 401 1.27 24.32 -3.95
CA GLN A 401 0.51 24.26 -5.20
C GLN A 401 -0.99 24.04 -4.95
N ARG A 402 -1.35 23.23 -3.94
CA ARG A 402 -2.76 23.06 -3.53
C ARG A 402 -3.31 24.29 -2.80
N CYS A 403 -2.49 25.04 -2.07
CA CYS A 403 -2.88 26.29 -1.43
C CYS A 403 -3.14 27.38 -2.47
N GLU A 404 -2.33 27.42 -3.54
CA GLU A 404 -2.60 28.22 -4.74
C GLU A 404 -3.93 27.82 -5.39
N ASP A 405 -4.18 26.51 -5.57
CA ASP A 405 -5.47 26.00 -6.08
C ASP A 405 -6.67 26.30 -5.15
N LEU A 406 -6.44 26.45 -3.84
CA LEU A 406 -7.47 26.74 -2.83
C LEU A 406 -7.86 28.22 -2.75
N LEU A 407 -7.04 29.13 -3.29
CA LEU A 407 -7.38 30.56 -3.34
C LEU A 407 -8.63 30.82 -4.20
N GLU A 408 -8.98 29.92 -5.12
CA GLU A 408 -10.18 29.99 -5.94
C GLU A 408 -11.46 29.43 -5.28
N ASN A 409 -11.41 28.86 -4.07
CA ASN A 409 -12.62 28.41 -3.36
C ASN A 409 -12.45 28.33 -1.84
N GLN A 410 -12.74 29.45 -1.18
CA GLN A 410 -12.68 29.58 0.27
C GLN A 410 -14.01 29.19 0.93
N LYS A 411 -14.09 28.00 1.55
CA LYS A 411 -14.94 27.77 2.74
C LYS A 411 -14.34 26.70 3.67
N ARG A 412 -13.80 27.14 4.82
CA ARG A 412 -13.89 26.55 6.19
C ARG A 412 -12.89 27.26 7.11
N SER A 413 -13.32 28.07 8.07
CA SER A 413 -14.01 27.78 9.34
C SER A 413 -13.14 26.98 10.33
N THR A 414 -12.83 27.63 11.45
CA THR A 414 -12.02 27.16 12.58
C THR A 414 -12.87 26.41 13.61
N ASN A 415 -12.34 25.31 14.15
CA ASN A 415 -12.94 24.55 15.25
C ASN A 415 -12.60 25.21 16.59
N GLN A 416 -13.48 26.08 17.09
CA GLN A 416 -13.60 26.37 18.51
C GLN A 416 -15.01 25.96 18.98
N PRO A 417 -15.17 25.40 20.18
CA PRO A 417 -16.49 25.16 20.75
C PRO A 417 -17.18 26.51 20.94
N LYS A 418 -18.20 26.76 20.13
CA LYS A 418 -19.02 27.96 20.25
C LYS A 418 -20.00 27.73 21.39
N ILE A 419 -19.84 28.47 22.48
CA ILE A 419 -20.87 28.57 23.51
C ILE A 419 -22.08 29.23 22.85
N LEU A 420 -23.18 28.49 22.69
CA LEU A 420 -24.45 29.03 22.20
C LEU A 420 -24.92 30.09 23.21
N SER A 421 -25.23 31.29 22.72
CA SER A 421 -25.85 32.29 23.59
C SER A 421 -27.21 31.80 24.08
N GLU A 422 -27.69 32.32 25.21
CA GLU A 422 -29.01 31.95 25.79
C GLU A 422 -30.15 32.08 24.76
N TYR A 423 -30.06 33.07 23.87
CA TYR A 423 -31.01 33.26 22.78
C TYR A 423 -31.02 32.10 21.77
N TRP A 424 -29.88 31.49 21.47
CA TRP A 424 -29.82 30.35 20.56
C TRP A 424 -30.08 29.03 21.29
N ALA A 425 -29.63 28.90 22.54
CA ALA A 425 -29.83 27.70 23.35
C ALA A 425 -31.31 27.25 23.37
N LYS A 426 -32.26 28.19 23.53
CA LYS A 426 -33.70 27.91 23.49
C LYS A 426 -34.21 27.24 22.20
N PHE A 427 -33.55 27.46 21.07
CA PHE A 427 -33.93 26.86 19.78
C PHE A 427 -33.26 25.50 19.51
N TYR A 428 -32.23 25.16 20.29
CA TYR A 428 -31.48 23.90 20.17
C TYR A 428 -31.78 22.91 21.31
N PHE A 429 -32.63 23.27 22.27
CA PHE A 429 -33.14 22.31 23.26
C PHE A 429 -33.98 21.21 22.56
N PRO A 430 -33.84 19.94 22.97
CA PRO A 430 -34.70 18.87 22.51
C PRO A 430 -36.17 19.24 22.69
N GLN A 431 -37.00 18.97 21.70
CA GLN A 431 -38.45 19.11 21.84
C GLN A 431 -38.96 17.93 22.68
N ASP A 432 -39.78 18.21 23.69
CA ASP A 432 -40.34 17.17 24.58
C ASP A 432 -41.26 16.20 23.85
N GLU A 433 -41.94 16.65 22.79
CA GLU A 433 -42.82 15.84 21.96
C GLU A 433 -42.51 16.03 20.47
N ILE A 434 -42.20 14.93 19.79
CA ILE A 434 -42.04 14.88 18.34
C ILE A 434 -43.30 14.24 17.74
N ASN A 435 -43.95 14.91 16.80
CA ASN A 435 -45.13 14.38 16.12
C ASN A 435 -44.76 13.10 15.34
N ASP A 436 -45.24 11.94 15.77
CA ASP A 436 -44.93 10.64 15.15
C ASP A 436 -45.31 10.55 13.66
N LYS A 437 -46.18 11.43 13.16
CA LYS A 437 -46.50 11.49 11.73
C LYS A 437 -45.32 11.93 10.85
N ILE A 438 -44.21 12.43 11.41
CA ILE A 438 -43.01 12.76 10.62
C ILE A 438 -42.38 11.53 9.96
N TYR A 439 -42.60 10.34 10.51
CA TYR A 439 -42.07 9.08 9.99
C TYR A 439 -42.96 8.44 8.92
N LYS A 440 -44.12 9.02 8.61
CA LYS A 440 -45.12 8.41 7.70
C LYS A 440 -44.59 8.18 6.27
N ASP A 441 -43.66 9.03 5.83
CA ASP A 441 -43.10 8.99 4.48
C ASP A 441 -41.73 8.28 4.45
N LEU A 442 -41.35 7.61 5.54
CA LEU A 442 -40.12 6.81 5.63
C LEU A 442 -40.21 5.59 4.70
N MET A 443 -39.13 5.33 3.96
CA MET A 443 -39.04 4.23 2.97
C MET A 443 -40.09 4.26 1.85
N VAL A 444 -40.81 5.37 1.67
CA VAL A 444 -41.70 5.52 0.51
C VAL A 444 -40.88 5.40 -0.77
N GLU A 445 -41.35 4.55 -1.67
CA GLU A 445 -40.65 4.29 -2.93
C GLU A 445 -40.42 5.58 -3.71
N PRO A 446 -39.17 5.85 -4.16
CA PRO A 446 -38.88 7.04 -4.93
C PRO A 446 -39.55 6.97 -6.30
N THR A 447 -40.11 8.10 -6.74
CA THR A 447 -40.66 8.24 -8.10
C THR A 447 -39.55 8.50 -9.12
N ASN A 448 -39.87 8.37 -10.41
CA ASN A 448 -38.92 8.73 -11.47
C ASN A 448 -38.58 10.21 -11.49
N ASP A 449 -39.55 11.07 -11.20
CA ASP A 449 -39.35 12.51 -11.15
C ASP A 449 -38.38 12.87 -10.01
N GLU A 450 -38.51 12.23 -8.85
CA GLU A 450 -37.59 12.40 -7.74
C GLU A 450 -36.17 11.91 -8.07
N LEU A 451 -36.04 10.76 -8.76
CA LEU A 451 -34.74 10.30 -9.23
C LEU A 451 -34.11 11.26 -10.23
N ASN A 452 -34.90 11.79 -11.17
CA ASN A 452 -34.41 12.78 -12.14
C ASN A 452 -33.98 14.08 -11.46
N GLU A 453 -34.77 14.58 -10.51
CA GLU A 453 -34.42 15.77 -9.74
C GLU A 453 -33.14 15.56 -8.92
N ALA A 454 -33.00 14.39 -8.29
CA ALA A 454 -31.80 13.99 -7.56
C ALA A 454 -30.56 13.96 -8.46
N LEU A 455 -30.66 13.31 -9.62
CA LEU A 455 -29.58 13.25 -10.60
C LEU A 455 -29.16 14.65 -11.05
N ASN A 456 -30.12 15.54 -11.34
CA ASN A 456 -29.83 16.91 -11.77
C ASN A 456 -29.09 17.74 -10.72
N LYS A 457 -29.31 17.47 -9.41
CA LYS A 457 -28.65 18.15 -8.29
C LYS A 457 -27.20 17.71 -8.06
N LEU A 458 -26.77 16.56 -8.59
CA LEU A 458 -25.39 16.11 -8.45
C LEU A 458 -24.42 17.16 -9.03
N SER A 459 -23.27 17.40 -8.41
CA SER A 459 -22.28 18.36 -8.95
C SER A 459 -21.36 17.71 -9.97
N ASN A 460 -20.98 18.43 -11.02
CA ASN A 460 -20.05 17.93 -12.02
C ASN A 460 -18.59 17.98 -11.52
N ASN A 461 -17.71 17.24 -12.18
CA ASN A 461 -16.27 17.13 -11.95
C ASN A 461 -15.88 16.67 -10.53
N LYS A 462 -16.75 15.87 -9.88
CA LYS A 462 -16.46 15.27 -8.59
C LYS A 462 -15.73 13.94 -8.74
N ALA A 463 -14.84 13.66 -7.79
CA ALA A 463 -14.11 12.40 -7.75
C ALA A 463 -15.06 11.23 -7.46
N SER A 464 -14.96 10.17 -8.26
CA SER A 464 -15.75 8.95 -8.12
C SER A 464 -15.22 8.03 -7.03
N GLY A 465 -16.11 7.15 -6.55
CA GLY A 465 -15.77 6.08 -5.60
C GLY A 465 -14.97 4.93 -6.23
N PRO A 466 -14.84 3.79 -5.52
CA PRO A 466 -14.02 2.65 -5.93
C PRO A 466 -14.33 2.07 -7.32
N THR A 467 -15.58 2.14 -7.78
CA THR A 467 -15.97 1.60 -9.09
C THR A 467 -15.63 2.52 -10.27
N GLY A 468 -15.31 3.79 -10.00
CA GLY A 468 -15.02 4.80 -11.02
C GLY A 468 -16.24 5.44 -11.69
N ILE A 469 -17.47 5.05 -11.33
CA ILE A 469 -18.71 5.67 -11.85
C ILE A 469 -18.79 7.12 -11.38
N SER A 470 -18.92 8.08 -12.29
CA SER A 470 -19.00 9.50 -11.95
C SER A 470 -20.44 10.03 -11.96
N ASN A 471 -20.62 11.27 -11.47
CA ASN A 471 -21.92 11.95 -11.48
C ASN A 471 -22.44 12.13 -12.91
N GLU A 472 -21.56 12.49 -13.85
CA GLU A 472 -21.89 12.69 -15.27
C GLU A 472 -22.44 11.41 -15.89
N MET A 473 -21.80 10.27 -15.61
CA MET A 473 -22.26 8.98 -16.13
C MET A 473 -23.69 8.66 -15.69
N LEU A 474 -24.06 8.97 -14.43
CA LEU A 474 -25.41 8.72 -13.92
C LEU A 474 -26.43 9.72 -14.48
N LYS A 475 -26.07 11.00 -14.56
CA LYS A 475 -26.95 12.08 -15.07
C LYS A 475 -27.43 11.82 -16.49
N HIS A 476 -26.53 11.36 -17.35
CA HIS A 476 -26.78 11.17 -18.78
C HIS A 476 -27.21 9.73 -19.14
N THR A 477 -27.67 8.95 -18.17
CA THR A 477 -28.31 7.66 -18.44
C THR A 477 -29.64 7.81 -19.17
N SER A 478 -30.02 6.81 -19.96
CA SER A 478 -31.31 6.78 -20.66
C SER A 478 -32.48 6.62 -19.67
N PRO A 479 -33.71 7.03 -20.04
CA PRO A 479 -34.89 6.81 -19.21
C PRO A 479 -35.06 5.35 -18.76
N GLU A 480 -34.84 4.39 -19.67
CA GLU A 480 -34.94 2.96 -19.36
C GLU A 480 -33.88 2.53 -18.34
N PHE A 481 -32.66 3.06 -18.44
CA PHE A 481 -31.59 2.75 -17.49
C PHE A 481 -31.83 3.40 -16.12
N LYS A 482 -32.42 4.60 -16.08
CA LYS A 482 -32.85 5.25 -14.84
C LYS A 482 -33.91 4.44 -14.10
N GLU A 483 -34.85 3.82 -14.80
CA GLU A 483 -35.81 2.90 -14.18
C GLU A 483 -35.14 1.72 -13.50
N ILE A 484 -34.09 1.15 -14.09
CA ILE A 484 -33.33 0.05 -13.48
C ILE A 484 -32.63 0.53 -12.20
N ILE A 485 -32.02 1.72 -12.23
CA ILE A 485 -31.42 2.33 -11.03
C ILE A 485 -32.50 2.54 -9.95
N ARG A 486 -33.67 3.07 -10.32
CA ARG A 486 -34.79 3.28 -9.39
C ARG A 486 -35.26 1.96 -8.77
N LYS A 487 -35.43 0.91 -9.57
CA LYS A 487 -35.82 -0.42 -9.08
C LYS A 487 -34.77 -1.02 -8.15
N LEU A 488 -33.47 -0.79 -8.39
CA LEU A 488 -32.42 -1.18 -7.44
C LEU A 488 -32.57 -0.41 -6.12
N ILE A 489 -32.83 0.90 -6.15
CA ILE A 489 -33.04 1.69 -4.93
C ILE A 489 -34.26 1.19 -4.15
N ILE A 490 -35.36 0.88 -4.83
CA ILE A 490 -36.56 0.29 -4.21
C ILE A 490 -36.24 -1.08 -3.59
N LEU A 491 -35.51 -1.93 -4.29
CA LEU A 491 -35.06 -3.22 -3.76
C LEU A 491 -34.23 -3.06 -2.48
N ILE A 492 -33.33 -2.06 -2.45
CA ILE A 492 -32.54 -1.70 -1.27
C ILE A 492 -33.45 -1.23 -0.13
N PHE A 493 -34.45 -0.40 -0.42
CA PHE A 493 -35.38 0.09 0.60
C PHE A 493 -36.20 -1.06 1.20
N ASN A 494 -36.82 -1.89 0.36
CA ASN A 494 -37.67 -2.99 0.79
C ASN A 494 -36.93 -4.04 1.62
N ASN A 495 -35.62 -4.22 1.39
CA ASN A 495 -34.82 -5.24 2.06
C ASN A 495 -33.83 -4.67 3.09
N GLN A 496 -33.70 -3.34 3.18
CA GLN A 496 -32.74 -2.63 4.05
C GLN A 496 -31.28 -3.09 3.86
N GLU A 497 -30.96 -3.65 2.69
CA GLU A 497 -29.64 -4.16 2.35
C GLU A 497 -29.06 -3.37 1.17
N ILE A 498 -27.82 -2.88 1.30
CA ILE A 498 -27.09 -2.21 0.20
C ILE A 498 -26.14 -3.18 -0.51
N PRO A 499 -25.80 -2.93 -1.79
CA PRO A 499 -24.75 -3.68 -2.48
C PRO A 499 -23.47 -3.74 -1.65
N LEU A 500 -22.82 -4.91 -1.61
CA LEU A 500 -21.57 -5.12 -0.88
C LEU A 500 -20.48 -4.13 -1.32
N GLU A 501 -20.42 -3.81 -2.61
CA GLU A 501 -19.46 -2.84 -3.13
C GLU A 501 -19.69 -1.42 -2.60
N TRP A 502 -20.93 -1.06 -2.26
CA TRP A 502 -21.25 0.25 -1.69
C TRP A 502 -20.75 0.38 -0.23
N LYS A 503 -20.37 -0.73 0.41
CA LYS A 503 -19.73 -0.74 1.74
C LYS A 503 -18.25 -0.37 1.69
N TYR A 504 -17.61 -0.45 0.53
CA TYR A 504 -16.20 -0.05 0.37
C TYR A 504 -16.05 1.43 0.06
N ALA A 505 -14.89 1.98 0.39
CA ALA A 505 -14.53 3.36 0.09
C ALA A 505 -13.02 3.48 -0.13
N ASN A 506 -12.61 4.47 -0.94
CA ASN A 506 -11.20 4.82 -1.05
C ASN A 506 -10.87 5.93 -0.05
N VAL A 507 -9.95 5.67 0.89
CA VAL A 507 -9.51 6.66 1.88
C VAL A 507 -8.17 7.25 1.46
N TYR A 508 -8.13 8.56 1.30
CA TYR A 508 -6.93 9.32 0.96
C TYR A 508 -6.51 10.21 2.13
N PRO A 509 -5.33 10.01 2.72
CA PRO A 509 -4.83 10.90 3.76
C PRO A 509 -4.37 12.22 3.13
N ILE A 510 -4.97 13.34 3.54
CA ILE A 510 -4.60 14.68 3.08
C ILE A 510 -3.96 15.46 4.23
N PRO A 511 -2.75 16.00 4.08
CA PRO A 511 -2.13 16.80 5.14
C PRO A 511 -2.98 18.02 5.55
N LYS A 512 -3.08 18.27 6.85
CA LYS A 512 -3.54 19.56 7.40
C LYS A 512 -2.47 20.62 7.11
N PRO A 513 -2.82 21.92 7.05
CA PRO A 513 -1.85 23.00 6.82
C PRO A 513 -0.99 23.25 8.07
N LYS A 514 -0.16 22.26 8.42
CA LYS A 514 0.83 22.27 9.49
C LYS A 514 1.90 21.21 9.20
N PRO A 515 3.13 21.34 9.73
CA PRO A 515 4.16 20.33 9.56
C PRO A 515 3.63 18.94 9.93
N TRP A 516 3.76 17.97 9.03
CA TRP A 516 3.17 16.64 9.23
C TRP A 516 3.79 15.94 10.45
N GLY A 517 5.13 15.99 10.58
CA GLY A 517 5.87 15.46 11.73
C GLY A 517 5.62 13.97 11.99
N CYS A 518 5.22 13.20 10.97
CA CYS A 518 4.77 11.81 11.07
C CYS A 518 3.57 11.59 12.02
N GLN A 519 2.84 12.65 12.37
CA GLN A 519 1.71 12.57 13.28
C GLN A 519 0.40 12.41 12.48
N LEU A 520 -0.32 11.31 12.68
CA LEU A 520 -1.61 11.06 12.03
C LEU A 520 -2.65 12.15 12.34
N VAL A 521 -2.58 12.79 13.51
CA VAL A 521 -3.44 13.93 13.87
C VAL A 521 -3.27 15.12 12.91
N ASN A 522 -2.17 15.17 12.15
CA ASN A 522 -1.87 16.18 11.15
C ASN A 522 -2.36 15.80 9.74
N THR A 523 -3.16 14.74 9.59
CA THR A 523 -3.85 14.40 8.34
C THR A 523 -5.36 14.53 8.50
N ARG A 524 -6.05 14.76 7.38
CA ARG A 524 -7.50 14.68 7.20
C ARG A 524 -7.76 13.51 6.24
N PRO A 525 -8.41 12.43 6.67
CA PRO A 525 -8.84 11.42 5.71
C PRO A 525 -9.94 12.02 4.81
N ILE A 526 -9.84 11.82 3.49
CA ILE A 526 -10.96 12.00 2.56
C ILE A 526 -11.41 10.61 2.12
N THR A 527 -12.69 10.33 2.33
CA THR A 527 -13.33 9.07 1.98
C THR A 527 -14.16 9.25 0.71
N LEU A 528 -13.75 8.60 -0.38
CA LEU A 528 -14.54 8.55 -1.62
C LEU A 528 -15.48 7.34 -1.58
N LEU A 529 -16.74 7.60 -1.23
CA LEU A 529 -17.84 6.62 -1.32
C LEU A 529 -18.31 6.43 -2.76
N GLU A 530 -18.99 5.31 -2.99
CA GLU A 530 -19.63 5.00 -4.27
C GLU A 530 -20.65 6.08 -4.67
N THR A 531 -20.65 6.47 -5.95
CA THR A 531 -21.44 7.60 -6.43
C THR A 531 -22.93 7.32 -6.38
N ALA A 532 -23.34 6.10 -6.78
CA ALA A 532 -24.75 5.69 -6.67
C ALA A 532 -25.21 5.58 -5.20
N ARG A 533 -24.32 5.20 -4.28
CA ARG A 533 -24.59 5.26 -2.84
C ARG A 533 -24.83 6.69 -2.37
N LYS A 534 -23.99 7.65 -2.78
CA LYS A 534 -24.16 9.07 -2.44
C LYS A 534 -25.46 9.64 -2.99
N LEU A 535 -25.77 9.37 -4.26
CA LEU A 535 -27.05 9.74 -4.88
C LEU A 535 -28.22 9.26 -4.01
N MET A 536 -28.18 8.00 -3.55
CA MET A 536 -29.23 7.47 -2.70
C MET A 536 -29.31 8.19 -1.35
N GLN A 537 -28.15 8.38 -0.70
CA GLN A 537 -28.02 8.94 0.65
C GLN A 537 -28.20 10.45 0.74
N GLU A 538 -28.09 11.19 -0.36
CA GLU A 538 -28.22 12.67 -0.37
C GLU A 538 -29.61 13.13 -0.82
N HIS A 539 -30.39 12.27 -1.49
CA HIS A 539 -31.65 12.70 -2.10
C HIS A 539 -32.92 11.93 -1.69
N PHE A 540 -32.82 10.71 -1.17
CA PHE A 540 -33.98 9.93 -0.73
C PHE A 540 -33.98 9.75 0.80
N GLY A 541 -35.16 9.81 1.42
CA GLY A 541 -35.36 9.75 2.87
C GLY A 541 -36.68 10.39 3.30
N TYR A 542 -36.73 10.95 4.50
CA TYR A 542 -37.93 11.59 5.06
C TYR A 542 -38.32 12.85 4.29
N ARG A 543 -39.60 12.95 3.91
CA ARG A 543 -40.16 14.20 3.36
C ARG A 543 -40.74 15.03 4.50
N VAL A 544 -40.01 16.04 4.97
CA VAL A 544 -40.50 16.95 6.01
C VAL A 544 -41.10 18.18 5.35
N LYS A 545 -42.33 18.53 5.74
CA LYS A 545 -42.98 19.79 5.38
C LYS A 545 -43.10 20.66 6.62
N ALA A 546 -42.60 21.88 6.54
CA ALA A 546 -42.72 22.86 7.60
C ALA A 546 -43.11 24.21 7.03
N LYS A 547 -43.81 25.03 7.82
CA LYS A 547 -44.05 26.43 7.46
C LYS A 547 -42.86 27.26 7.92
N LYS A 548 -42.21 27.95 6.98
CA LYS A 548 -41.14 28.91 7.26
C LYS A 548 -41.72 30.31 7.21
N LYS A 549 -41.63 31.07 8.32
CA LYS A 549 -41.86 32.51 8.29
C LYS A 549 -40.70 33.18 7.55
N ILE A 550 -40.99 33.77 6.40
CA ILE A 550 -40.01 34.52 5.60
C ILE A 550 -39.99 36.01 5.96
N ASN A 551 -41.10 36.53 6.49
CA ASN A 551 -41.18 37.87 7.05
C ASN A 551 -41.83 37.80 8.44
N LEU A 552 -41.08 38.16 9.47
CA LEU A 552 -41.53 38.17 10.86
C LEU A 552 -42.55 39.29 11.15
N TYR A 553 -42.48 40.41 10.42
CA TYR A 553 -43.34 41.58 10.62
C TYR A 553 -44.68 41.46 9.90
N GLU A 554 -44.66 40.90 8.69
CA GLU A 554 -45.86 40.70 7.87
C GLU A 554 -46.51 39.31 8.09
N ASN A 555 -45.91 38.50 8.97
CA ASN A 555 -46.34 37.14 9.29
C ASN A 555 -46.54 36.24 8.05
N ILE A 556 -45.72 36.45 7.01
CA ILE A 556 -45.78 35.68 5.76
C ILE A 556 -45.10 34.34 5.97
N GLU A 557 -45.89 33.29 5.85
CA GLU A 557 -45.47 31.89 5.93
C GLU A 557 -45.45 31.25 4.54
N VAL A 558 -44.36 30.55 4.22
CA VAL A 558 -44.28 29.67 3.04
C VAL A 558 -44.09 28.24 3.48
N GLU A 559 -44.76 27.30 2.81
CA GLU A 559 -44.50 25.88 3.00
C GLU A 559 -43.12 25.55 2.39
N VAL A 560 -42.22 25.08 3.24
CA VAL A 560 -40.90 24.56 2.84
C VAL A 560 -40.94 23.05 2.97
N LYS A 561 -40.51 22.38 1.90
CA LYS A 561 -40.34 20.93 1.86
C LYS A 561 -38.85 20.65 1.89
N GLN A 562 -38.42 19.77 2.78
CA GLN A 562 -37.04 19.32 2.87
C GLN A 562 -37.00 17.80 2.95
N ASN A 563 -36.18 17.21 2.09
CA ASN A 563 -35.85 15.80 2.20
C ASN A 563 -34.71 15.66 3.23
N ILE A 564 -34.97 14.93 4.31
CA ILE A 564 -33.96 14.55 5.29
C ILE A 564 -33.55 13.12 4.96
N THR A 565 -32.33 12.96 4.47
CA THR A 565 -31.88 11.72 3.84
C THR A 565 -31.22 10.75 4.82
N SER A 566 -30.90 11.23 6.03
CA SER A 566 -30.31 10.46 7.11
C SER A 566 -31.37 9.57 7.76
N MET A 567 -31.39 8.28 7.41
CA MET A 567 -32.28 7.27 8.01
C MET A 567 -31.78 6.76 9.38
N ALA A 568 -30.50 6.95 9.70
CA ALA A 568 -29.90 7.02 11.04
C ALA A 568 -28.42 7.39 10.84
N TYR A 569 -27.83 8.18 11.74
CA TYR A 569 -26.48 8.76 11.57
C TYR A 569 -25.56 8.36 12.74
N MET A 570 -24.42 7.77 12.41
CA MET A 570 -23.31 7.50 13.34
C MET A 570 -21.99 7.92 12.66
N ASP A 571 -21.53 9.15 12.93
CA ASP A 571 -20.38 9.77 12.25
C ASP A 571 -20.51 9.68 10.71
N ASP A 572 -19.48 9.32 9.95
CA ASP A 572 -19.55 9.14 8.49
C ASP A 572 -20.39 7.91 8.03
N THR A 573 -21.10 7.23 8.95
CA THR A 573 -21.90 6.03 8.67
C THR A 573 -23.40 6.34 8.67
N ASN A 574 -24.01 6.21 7.51
CA ASN A 574 -25.48 6.24 7.35
C ASN A 574 -26.03 4.82 7.43
N MET A 575 -26.98 4.59 8.33
CA MET A 575 -27.72 3.33 8.47
C MET A 575 -29.14 3.49 7.91
N LEU A 576 -29.69 2.39 7.40
CA LEU A 576 -31.10 2.34 6.95
C LEU A 576 -31.95 1.89 8.14
N ALA A 577 -33.04 2.62 8.39
CA ALA A 577 -34.05 2.26 9.39
C ALA A 577 -35.42 2.34 8.72
N GLY A 578 -36.24 1.30 8.87
CA GLY A 578 -37.57 1.24 8.24
C GLY A 578 -38.67 1.87 9.09
N ASN A 579 -38.41 2.12 10.37
CA ASN A 579 -39.36 2.73 11.30
C ASN A 579 -38.62 3.39 12.48
N LYS A 580 -39.39 4.12 13.31
CA LYS A 580 -38.89 4.82 14.50
C LYS A 580 -38.18 3.89 15.50
N GLU A 581 -38.75 2.71 15.77
CA GLU A 581 -38.20 1.76 16.76
C GLU A 581 -36.83 1.23 16.32
N GLU A 582 -36.67 0.91 15.04
CA GLU A 582 -35.39 0.48 14.47
C GLU A 582 -34.34 1.60 14.52
N LEU A 583 -34.75 2.83 14.24
CA LEU A 583 -33.90 4.02 14.34
C LEU A 583 -33.40 4.24 15.77
N GLU A 584 -34.29 4.12 16.77
CA GLU A 584 -33.95 4.21 18.19
C GLU A 584 -32.98 3.11 18.61
N LYS A 585 -33.17 1.86 18.14
CA LYS A 585 -32.24 0.75 18.39
C LYS A 585 -30.86 1.00 17.79
N ILE A 586 -30.80 1.54 16.58
CA ILE A 586 -29.55 1.93 15.92
C ILE A 586 -28.84 3.03 16.71
N LEU A 587 -29.55 4.08 17.10
CA LEU A 587 -28.98 5.17 17.90
C LEU A 587 -28.46 4.68 19.25
N LYS A 588 -29.21 3.79 19.93
CA LYS A 588 -28.74 3.18 21.18
C LYS A 588 -27.47 2.35 20.98
N THR A 589 -27.40 1.56 19.92
CA THR A 589 -26.21 0.78 19.57
C THR A 589 -25.01 1.68 19.27
N ALA A 590 -25.24 2.81 18.60
CA ALA A 590 -24.21 3.82 18.34
C ALA A 590 -23.72 4.47 19.64
N ASP A 591 -24.63 4.81 20.55
CA ASP A 591 -24.29 5.39 21.86
C ASP A 591 -23.50 4.41 22.72
N ASP A 592 -23.89 3.14 22.75
CA ASP A 592 -23.14 2.07 23.42
C ASP A 592 -21.73 1.95 22.80
N PHE A 593 -21.60 2.01 21.48
CA PHE A 593 -20.31 1.99 20.78
C PHE A 593 -19.41 3.18 21.19
N TYR A 594 -19.92 4.41 21.17
CA TYR A 594 -19.14 5.59 21.56
C TYR A 594 -18.70 5.53 23.03
N THR A 595 -19.61 5.10 23.91
CA THR A 595 -19.35 4.93 25.35
C THR A 595 -18.27 3.87 25.60
N LEU A 596 -18.34 2.72 24.91
CA LEU A 596 -17.35 1.65 25.03
C LEU A 596 -15.96 2.05 24.52
N ASN A 597 -15.88 3.00 23.60
CA ASN A 597 -14.62 3.44 22.98
C ASN A 597 -14.09 4.76 23.54
N ASP A 598 -14.71 5.30 24.59
CA ASP A 598 -14.32 6.56 25.26
C ASP A 598 -14.23 7.76 24.29
N ILE A 599 -15.12 7.78 23.29
CA ILE A 599 -15.22 8.85 22.29
C ILE A 599 -16.25 9.87 22.80
N ASN A 600 -15.78 11.01 23.32
CA ASN A 600 -16.66 12.10 23.75
C ASN A 600 -17.38 12.73 22.55
N LYS A 601 -18.73 12.81 22.63
CA LYS A 601 -19.60 13.45 21.62
C LYS A 601 -19.40 14.96 21.53
#